data_AF-A0A3C1F056-F1
#
_entry.id   AF-A0A3C1F056-F1
#
_cell.length_a   1.000
_cell.length_b   1.000
_cell.length_c   1.000
_cell.angle_alpha   90.00
_cell.angle_beta   90.00
_cell.angle_gamma   90.00
#
_symmetry.space_group_name_H-M   'P 1'
#
loop_
_entity.id
_entity.type
_entity.pdbx_description
1 polymer ?
#
loop_
_entity_poly.entity_id
_entity_poly.type
_entity_poly.pdbx_seq_one_letter_code
_entity_poly.pdbx_strand_id
1 'polypeptide(L)'
;MICPSCGNVSEQNDKYCNRCGLVVSVKTQKLFDSVGTLSWIMRRALGGMFAGIIGWILSIALSRTIGSSSSMIVHLVVGGAIGGAFLGNVGGIIEHSSYKAFLGGILGCIGGILGGLINRPLYDYFSAHTMAYSISHSFSWSIAGLFIGATSGLIEKNINKVIVGVVAGFIGGAIGGGLGSGLYVSLVLDISRPNWITARFVEAIAGAVVGMNLWFVLGLVEKIYIFDRKQLRDETEKICDFCNAHNSLKAWYCKNCGKALQVSASVEKLKITPYRSLERIANAFKFISWLSAVAGVVLVIIIFIFLLFKNPFFAVFVSIALAILVYIISVLLNGTSEVITKFIKLRELE
;
A
#
# COMPACT_ATOMS: atom_id res chain seq x y z
N MET A 1 14.35 -19.80 25.81
CA MET A 1 13.77 -18.55 25.26
C MET A 1 14.57 -18.14 24.03
N ILE A 2 13.97 -17.60 22.98
CA ILE A 2 14.71 -17.20 21.76
C ILE A 2 15.07 -15.70 21.81
N CYS A 3 16.34 -15.31 21.57
CA CYS A 3 16.75 -13.91 21.48
C CYS A 3 15.95 -13.24 20.35
N PRO A 4 15.10 -12.24 20.63
CA PRO A 4 14.30 -11.60 19.60
C PRO A 4 15.13 -10.75 18.63
N SER A 5 16.40 -10.46 18.97
CA SER A 5 17.35 -9.75 18.10
C SER A 5 18.00 -10.68 17.06
N CYS A 6 18.50 -11.87 17.48
CA CYS A 6 19.30 -12.75 16.61
C CYS A 6 18.74 -14.16 16.39
N GLY A 7 17.60 -14.50 17.00
CA GLY A 7 16.99 -15.82 16.87
C GLY A 7 17.72 -16.95 17.58
N ASN A 8 18.75 -16.66 18.40
CA ASN A 8 19.47 -17.70 19.14
C ASN A 8 18.60 -18.30 20.25
N VAL A 9 18.61 -19.62 20.38
CA VAL A 9 17.97 -20.30 21.51
C VAL A 9 18.85 -20.09 22.74
N SER A 10 18.28 -19.52 23.78
CA SER A 10 18.91 -19.19 25.05
C SER A 10 18.27 -20.04 26.14
N GLU A 11 19.08 -20.55 27.07
CA GLU A 11 18.60 -21.44 28.12
C GLU A 11 17.63 -20.72 29.07
N GLN A 12 16.78 -21.47 29.78
CA GLN A 12 15.69 -20.89 30.58
C GLN A 12 16.14 -19.90 31.68
N ASN A 13 17.43 -19.88 32.04
CA ASN A 13 18.01 -19.01 33.08
C ASN A 13 18.96 -17.91 32.55
N ASP A 14 19.16 -17.79 31.24
CA ASP A 14 20.05 -16.79 30.66
C ASP A 14 19.44 -15.37 30.76
N LYS A 15 20.11 -14.47 31.48
CA LYS A 15 19.73 -13.04 31.54
C LYS A 15 20.06 -12.29 30.25
N TYR A 16 21.04 -12.77 29.50
CA TYR A 16 21.52 -12.18 28.26
C TYR A 16 21.67 -13.28 27.22
N CYS A 17 21.41 -12.96 25.96
CA CYS A 17 21.66 -13.90 24.89
C CYS A 17 23.14 -13.95 24.56
N ASN A 18 23.69 -15.16 24.64
CA ASN A 18 25.11 -15.46 24.45
C ASN A 18 25.66 -15.11 23.05
N ARG A 19 24.79 -14.81 22.07
CA ARG A 19 25.17 -14.44 20.71
C ARG A 19 25.03 -12.95 20.41
N CYS A 20 23.92 -12.35 20.85
CA CYS A 20 23.55 -10.96 20.52
C CYS A 20 23.82 -9.98 21.68
N GLY A 21 24.16 -10.47 22.88
CA GLY A 21 24.30 -9.68 24.10
C GLY A 21 22.99 -9.08 24.63
N LEU A 22 21.86 -9.37 23.99
CA LEU A 22 20.57 -8.77 24.33
C LEU A 22 20.04 -9.34 25.64
N VAL A 23 19.58 -8.49 26.55
CA VAL A 23 18.87 -8.90 27.78
C VAL A 23 17.60 -9.67 27.40
N VAL A 24 17.51 -10.94 27.78
CA VAL A 24 16.32 -11.78 27.54
C VAL A 24 15.39 -11.60 28.73
N SER A 25 14.44 -10.66 28.61
CA SER A 25 13.42 -10.40 29.63
C SER A 25 12.03 -10.25 29.01
N VAL A 26 10.98 -10.44 29.80
CA VAL A 26 9.58 -10.20 29.38
C VAL A 26 9.38 -8.77 28.86
N LYS A 27 10.08 -7.78 29.44
CA LYS A 27 10.05 -6.39 28.95
C LYS A 27 10.71 -6.27 27.57
N THR A 28 11.83 -6.95 27.35
CA THR A 28 12.52 -6.97 26.05
C THR A 28 11.66 -7.64 24.99
N GLN A 29 11.00 -8.76 25.31
CA GLN A 29 10.09 -9.43 24.39
C GLN A 29 8.90 -8.54 23.99
N LYS A 30 8.25 -7.87 24.95
CA LYS A 30 7.19 -6.88 24.67
C LYS A 30 7.68 -5.71 23.81
N LEU A 31 8.92 -5.28 24.00
CA LEU A 31 9.53 -4.21 23.20
C LEU A 31 9.76 -4.67 21.75
N PHE A 32 10.25 -5.89 21.53
CA PHE A 32 10.42 -6.43 20.18
C PHE A 32 9.08 -6.71 19.48
N ASP A 33 8.05 -7.16 20.20
CA ASP A 33 6.69 -7.30 19.66
C ASP A 33 6.11 -5.95 19.24
N SER A 34 6.36 -4.89 20.04
CA SER A 34 6.02 -3.51 19.70
C SER A 34 6.78 -3.02 18.47
N VAL A 35 8.08 -3.30 18.36
CA VAL A 35 8.89 -2.95 17.18
C VAL A 35 8.41 -3.72 15.94
N GLY A 36 8.01 -4.98 16.08
CA GLY A 36 7.42 -5.77 15.00
C GLY A 36 6.09 -5.19 14.52
N THR A 37 5.25 -4.75 15.46
CA THR A 37 3.97 -4.07 15.20
C THR A 37 4.19 -2.73 14.50
N LEU A 38 5.11 -1.90 15.00
CA LEU A 38 5.48 -0.64 14.37
C LEU A 38 6.05 -0.86 12.96
N SER A 39 6.93 -1.85 12.80
CA SER A 39 7.49 -2.21 11.49
C SER A 39 6.41 -2.68 10.50
N TRP A 40 5.36 -3.35 10.96
CA TRP A 40 4.21 -3.70 10.14
C TRP A 40 3.44 -2.46 9.68
N ILE A 41 3.10 -1.58 10.62
CA ILE A 41 2.35 -0.34 10.35
C ILE A 41 3.15 0.57 9.40
N MET A 42 4.44 0.78 9.69
CA MET A 42 5.31 1.64 8.89
C MET A 42 5.50 1.12 7.47
N ARG A 43 5.59 -0.20 7.25
CA ARG A 43 5.65 -0.77 5.89
C ARG A 43 4.41 -0.42 5.06
N ARG A 44 3.24 -0.45 5.69
CA ARG A 44 1.99 -0.08 5.04
C ARG A 44 1.91 1.42 4.77
N ALA A 45 2.24 2.23 5.78
CA ALA A 45 2.29 3.68 5.62
C ALA A 45 3.24 4.10 4.49
N LEU A 46 4.43 3.51 4.41
CA LEU A 46 5.38 3.76 3.31
C LEU A 46 4.87 3.25 1.96
N GLY A 47 4.24 2.07 1.90
CA GLY A 47 3.59 1.59 0.68
C GLY A 47 2.49 2.54 0.21
N GLY A 48 1.69 3.05 1.15
CA GLY A 48 0.69 4.09 0.93
C GLY A 48 1.29 5.38 0.40
N MET A 49 2.40 5.84 0.99
CA MET A 49 3.15 7.02 0.55
C MET A 49 3.57 6.89 -0.92
N PHE A 50 4.22 5.79 -1.30
CA PHE A 50 4.67 5.59 -2.69
C PHE A 50 3.52 5.46 -3.67
N ALA A 51 2.45 4.75 -3.30
CA ALA A 51 1.25 4.67 -4.13
C ALA A 51 0.57 6.03 -4.28
N GLY A 52 0.53 6.84 -3.23
CA GLY A 52 0.02 8.21 -3.25
C GLY A 52 0.81 9.12 -4.19
N ILE A 53 2.15 9.08 -4.13
CA ILE A 53 3.04 9.83 -5.04
C ILE A 53 2.74 9.49 -6.49
N ILE A 54 2.75 8.19 -6.83
CA ILE A 54 2.58 7.74 -8.22
C ILE A 54 1.15 8.02 -8.71
N GLY A 55 0.15 7.74 -7.87
CA GLY A 55 -1.25 8.01 -8.19
C GLY A 55 -1.52 9.48 -8.46
N TRP A 56 -0.96 10.40 -7.67
CA TRP A 56 -1.12 11.84 -7.90
C TRP A 56 -0.44 12.30 -9.18
N ILE A 57 0.82 11.89 -9.42
CA ILE A 57 1.55 12.27 -10.63
C ILE A 57 0.77 11.83 -11.88
N LEU A 58 0.23 10.61 -11.88
CA LEU A 58 -0.56 10.08 -13.01
C LEU A 58 -1.91 10.77 -13.15
N SER A 59 -2.60 11.04 -12.04
CA SER A 59 -3.83 11.83 -12.01
C SER A 59 -3.63 13.19 -12.71
N ILE A 60 -2.53 13.87 -12.42
CA ILE A 60 -2.20 15.16 -13.00
C ILE A 60 -1.84 15.05 -14.49
N ALA A 61 -1.03 14.05 -14.85
CA ALA A 61 -0.70 13.79 -16.24
C ALA A 61 -1.98 13.57 -17.07
N LEU A 62 -2.91 12.76 -16.56
CA LEU A 62 -4.19 12.51 -17.23
C LEU A 62 -5.09 13.75 -17.25
N SER A 63 -5.19 14.47 -16.13
CA SER A 63 -5.95 15.72 -16.04
C SER A 63 -5.53 16.72 -17.12
N ARG A 64 -4.23 16.81 -17.43
CA ARG A 64 -3.72 17.64 -18.54
C ARG A 64 -4.10 17.13 -19.92
N THR A 65 -4.12 15.81 -20.13
CA THR A 65 -4.55 15.23 -21.42
C THR A 65 -6.03 15.43 -21.69
N ILE A 66 -6.86 15.47 -20.65
CA ILE A 66 -8.30 15.76 -20.75
C ILE A 66 -8.53 17.22 -21.19
N GLY A 67 -7.58 18.11 -20.90
CA GLY A 67 -7.60 19.51 -21.32
C GLY A 67 -8.28 20.43 -20.31
N SER A 68 -7.90 21.71 -20.32
CA SER A 68 -8.40 22.72 -19.38
C SER A 68 -9.84 23.16 -19.64
N SER A 69 -10.45 22.73 -20.74
CA SER A 69 -11.84 23.02 -21.09
C SER A 69 -12.84 22.08 -20.41
N SER A 70 -12.38 21.02 -19.75
CA SER A 70 -13.25 20.11 -19.00
C SER A 70 -13.66 20.70 -17.66
N SER A 71 -14.80 20.26 -17.13
CA SER A 71 -15.30 20.76 -15.86
C SER A 71 -14.41 20.30 -14.70
N MET A 72 -14.33 21.12 -13.64
CA MET A 72 -13.57 20.79 -12.42
C MET A 72 -13.99 19.42 -11.83
N ILE A 73 -15.27 19.06 -11.94
CA ILE A 73 -15.79 17.76 -11.48
C ILE A 73 -15.11 16.61 -12.22
N VAL A 74 -14.91 16.73 -13.54
CA VAL A 74 -14.21 15.69 -14.32
C VAL A 74 -12.79 15.51 -13.79
N HIS A 75 -12.05 16.60 -13.55
CA HIS A 75 -10.70 16.52 -13.01
C HIS A 75 -10.65 15.90 -11.61
N LEU A 76 -11.62 16.23 -10.74
CA LEU A 76 -11.73 15.66 -9.39
C LEU A 76 -12.08 14.17 -9.42
N VAL A 77 -13.03 13.77 -10.26
CA VAL A 77 -13.45 12.37 -10.43
C VAL A 77 -12.31 11.53 -10.96
N VAL A 78 -11.65 11.99 -12.02
CA VAL A 78 -10.55 11.28 -12.65
C VAL A 78 -9.36 11.17 -11.71
N GLY A 79 -9.02 12.27 -11.03
CA GLY A 79 -7.91 12.25 -10.08
C GLY A 79 -8.19 11.41 -8.85
N GLY A 80 -9.43 11.45 -8.35
CA GLY A 80 -9.93 10.57 -7.30
C GLY A 80 -9.86 9.10 -7.72
N ALA A 81 -10.33 8.75 -8.91
CA ALA A 81 -10.33 7.39 -9.44
C ALA A 81 -8.90 6.80 -9.48
N ILE A 82 -7.95 7.54 -10.06
CA ILE A 82 -6.56 7.10 -10.16
C ILE A 82 -5.94 7.00 -8.76
N GLY A 83 -5.98 8.08 -7.98
CA GLY A 83 -5.38 8.09 -6.65
C GLY A 83 -5.95 7.00 -5.75
N GLY A 84 -7.27 6.84 -5.76
CA GLY A 84 -7.98 5.77 -5.05
C GLY A 84 -7.56 4.38 -5.50
N ALA A 85 -7.45 4.12 -6.80
CA ALA A 85 -7.02 2.82 -7.32
C ALA A 85 -5.60 2.46 -6.84
N PHE A 86 -4.66 3.41 -6.92
CA PHE A 86 -3.30 3.18 -6.45
C PHE A 86 -3.22 2.91 -4.95
N LEU A 87 -3.88 3.76 -4.15
CA LEU A 87 -3.92 3.58 -2.71
C LEU A 87 -4.58 2.25 -2.33
N GLY A 88 -5.62 1.83 -3.06
CA GLY A 88 -6.29 0.55 -2.83
C GLY A 88 -5.42 -0.69 -3.10
N ASN A 89 -4.48 -0.62 -4.04
CA ASN A 89 -3.62 -1.75 -4.39
C ASN A 89 -2.58 -2.11 -3.31
N VAL A 90 -2.19 -1.16 -2.45
CA VAL A 90 -1.04 -1.27 -1.53
C VAL A 90 -1.11 -2.52 -0.65
N GLY A 91 -2.26 -2.80 -0.04
CA GLY A 91 -2.42 -3.96 0.84
C GLY A 91 -2.16 -5.29 0.12
N GLY A 92 -2.63 -5.40 -1.13
CA GLY A 92 -2.39 -6.58 -1.95
C GLY A 92 -0.94 -6.72 -2.40
N ILE A 93 -0.29 -5.61 -2.78
CA ILE A 93 1.12 -5.64 -3.18
C ILE A 93 2.01 -6.05 -2.00
N ILE A 94 1.80 -5.48 -0.82
CA ILE A 94 2.58 -5.79 0.40
C ILE A 94 2.38 -7.25 0.82
N GLU A 95 1.17 -7.78 0.67
CA GLU A 95 0.86 -9.16 1.05
C GLU A 95 1.06 -10.17 -0.07
N HIS A 96 1.56 -9.73 -1.23
CA HIS A 96 1.74 -10.54 -2.44
C HIS A 96 0.48 -11.29 -2.86
N SER A 97 -0.68 -10.62 -2.77
CA SER A 97 -1.97 -11.15 -3.17
C SER A 97 -2.53 -10.35 -4.34
N SER A 98 -2.49 -10.94 -5.53
CA SER A 98 -3.03 -10.35 -6.77
C SER A 98 -4.51 -10.04 -6.63
N TYR A 99 -5.27 -10.96 -6.05
CA TYR A 99 -6.70 -10.79 -5.83
C TYR A 99 -7.00 -9.62 -4.91
N LYS A 100 -6.24 -9.48 -3.81
CA LYS A 100 -6.38 -8.35 -2.89
C LYS A 100 -5.99 -7.03 -3.53
N ALA A 101 -4.92 -7.02 -4.32
CA ALA A 101 -4.47 -5.81 -5.02
C ALA A 101 -5.56 -5.35 -6.00
N PHE A 102 -6.07 -6.28 -6.81
CA PHE A 102 -7.12 -6.02 -7.78
C PHE A 102 -8.41 -5.53 -7.14
N LEU A 103 -8.93 -6.25 -6.14
CA LEU A 103 -10.17 -5.86 -5.45
C LEU A 103 -9.99 -4.51 -4.74
N GLY A 104 -8.87 -4.31 -4.05
CA GLY A 104 -8.55 -3.05 -3.39
C GLY A 104 -8.45 -1.89 -4.38
N GLY A 105 -7.83 -2.12 -5.55
CA GLY A 105 -7.75 -1.15 -6.64
C GLY A 105 -9.12 -0.76 -7.21
N ILE A 106 -10.02 -1.73 -7.43
CA ILE A 106 -11.39 -1.45 -7.90
C ILE A 106 -12.16 -0.65 -6.85
N LEU A 107 -12.16 -1.10 -5.60
CA LEU A 107 -12.88 -0.43 -4.52
C LEU A 107 -12.33 0.98 -4.28
N GLY A 108 -11.00 1.12 -4.31
CA GLY A 108 -10.34 2.42 -4.24
C GLY A 108 -10.72 3.34 -5.40
N CYS A 109 -10.80 2.83 -6.63
CA CYS A 109 -11.25 3.59 -7.79
C CYS A 109 -12.69 4.10 -7.61
N ILE A 110 -13.61 3.21 -7.23
CA ILE A 110 -15.02 3.56 -6.96
C ILE A 110 -15.12 4.63 -5.86
N GLY A 111 -14.45 4.40 -4.73
CA GLY A 111 -14.44 5.35 -3.63
C GLY A 111 -13.82 6.69 -4.01
N GLY A 112 -12.79 6.69 -4.85
CA GLY A 112 -12.18 7.89 -5.41
C GLY A 112 -13.10 8.68 -6.33
N ILE A 113 -13.84 8.01 -7.22
CA ILE A 113 -14.87 8.62 -8.08
C ILE A 113 -15.94 9.29 -7.23
N LEU A 114 -16.50 8.55 -6.27
CA LEU A 114 -17.54 9.06 -5.38
C LEU A 114 -17.03 10.24 -4.54
N GLY A 115 -15.81 10.14 -4.01
CA GLY A 115 -15.13 11.24 -3.32
C GLY A 115 -15.00 12.49 -4.20
N GLY A 116 -14.56 12.32 -5.45
CA GLY A 116 -14.43 13.43 -6.41
C GLY A 116 -15.77 14.10 -6.74
N LEU A 117 -16.86 13.32 -6.85
CA LEU A 117 -18.21 13.84 -7.09
C LEU A 117 -18.72 14.70 -5.93
N ILE A 118 -18.47 14.29 -4.68
CA ILE A 118 -18.95 15.03 -3.49
C ILE A 118 -18.05 16.21 -3.11
N ASN A 119 -16.80 16.22 -3.57
CA ASN A 119 -15.81 17.22 -3.17
C ASN A 119 -16.25 18.65 -3.54
N ARG A 120 -16.74 18.86 -4.77
CA ARG A 120 -17.15 20.20 -5.19
C ARG A 120 -18.37 20.73 -4.41
N PRO A 121 -19.49 19.98 -4.28
CA PRO A 121 -20.61 20.39 -3.43
C PRO A 121 -20.21 20.70 -1.99
N LEU A 122 -19.32 19.89 -1.39
CA LEU A 122 -18.84 20.14 -0.03
C LEU A 122 -17.98 21.40 0.05
N TYR A 123 -17.11 21.64 -0.93
CA TYR A 123 -16.31 22.87 -0.98
C TYR A 123 -17.22 24.10 -1.05
N ASP A 124 -18.23 24.06 -1.93
CA ASP A 124 -19.15 25.18 -2.10
C ASP A 124 -19.98 25.42 -0.82
N TYR A 125 -20.43 24.37 -0.15
CA TYR A 125 -21.14 24.45 1.14
C TYR A 125 -20.28 25.09 2.25
N PHE A 126 -19.00 24.74 2.32
CA PHE A 126 -18.08 25.26 3.32
C PHE A 126 -17.32 26.51 2.87
N SER A 127 -17.59 27.07 1.70
CA SER A 127 -16.78 28.13 1.06
C SER A 127 -16.54 29.38 1.91
N ALA A 128 -17.42 29.66 2.87
CA ALA A 128 -17.25 30.75 3.85
C ALA A 128 -16.15 30.49 4.90
N HIS A 129 -15.67 29.25 5.04
CA HIS A 129 -14.65 28.86 6.01
C HIS A 129 -13.26 28.86 5.39
N THR A 130 -12.26 29.35 6.12
CA THR A 130 -10.85 29.36 5.68
C THR A 130 -10.30 27.97 5.37
N MET A 131 -10.86 26.94 6.01
CA MET A 131 -10.47 25.54 5.84
C MET A 131 -11.34 24.76 4.83
N ALA A 132 -12.18 25.45 4.03
CA ALA A 132 -13.11 24.80 3.09
C ALA A 132 -12.45 23.75 2.19
N TYR A 133 -11.28 24.09 1.64
CA TYR A 133 -10.49 23.20 0.79
C TYR A 133 -10.11 21.91 1.53
N SER A 134 -9.57 22.05 2.75
CA SER A 134 -9.14 20.89 3.54
C SER A 134 -10.30 20.06 4.05
N ILE A 135 -11.40 20.68 4.46
CA ILE A 135 -12.61 19.98 4.90
C ILE A 135 -13.17 19.15 3.75
N SER A 136 -13.33 19.75 2.57
CA SER A 136 -13.85 19.04 1.40
C SER A 136 -12.95 17.86 0.98
N HIS A 137 -11.62 18.05 0.98
CA HIS A 137 -10.69 16.97 0.69
C HIS A 137 -10.64 15.88 1.76
N SER A 138 -10.78 16.23 3.05
CA SER A 138 -10.95 15.24 4.12
C SER A 138 -12.12 14.32 3.80
N PHE A 139 -13.32 14.86 3.57
CA PHE A 139 -14.51 14.04 3.29
C PHE A 139 -14.39 13.23 2.00
N SER A 140 -13.86 13.82 0.94
CA SER A 140 -13.61 13.11 -0.33
C SER A 140 -12.71 11.88 -0.12
N TRP A 141 -11.60 12.03 0.61
CA TRP A 141 -10.68 10.94 0.88
C TRP A 141 -11.20 9.99 1.97
N SER A 142 -12.08 10.42 2.87
CA SER A 142 -12.80 9.53 3.77
C SER A 142 -13.64 8.51 3.00
N ILE A 143 -14.32 8.95 1.93
CA ILE A 143 -15.09 8.04 1.08
C ILE A 143 -14.16 7.02 0.42
N ALA A 144 -13.08 7.49 -0.24
CA ALA A 144 -12.11 6.59 -0.84
C ALA A 144 -11.53 5.59 0.19
N GLY A 145 -11.18 6.08 1.38
CA GLY A 145 -10.67 5.28 2.48
C GLY A 145 -11.66 4.22 2.95
N LEU A 146 -12.96 4.52 3.03
CA LEU A 146 -14.04 3.58 3.38
C LEU A 146 -13.98 2.31 2.51
N PHE A 147 -13.83 2.50 1.20
CA PHE A 147 -13.86 1.40 0.23
C PHE A 147 -12.56 0.61 0.27
N ILE A 148 -11.43 1.31 0.39
CA ILE A 148 -10.11 0.68 0.54
C ILE A 148 -10.08 -0.18 1.80
N GLY A 149 -10.58 0.34 2.92
CA GLY A 149 -10.63 -0.35 4.21
C GLY A 149 -11.54 -1.58 4.22
N ALA A 150 -12.63 -1.57 3.45
CA ALA A 150 -13.52 -2.73 3.32
C ALA A 150 -12.84 -3.97 2.70
N THR A 151 -11.80 -3.76 1.89
CA THR A 151 -11.15 -4.81 1.07
C THR A 151 -10.74 -6.03 1.91
N SER A 152 -10.01 -5.82 3.00
CA SER A 152 -9.49 -6.91 3.85
C SER A 152 -10.64 -7.71 4.48
N GLY A 153 -11.69 -7.04 4.96
CA GLY A 153 -12.86 -7.69 5.54
C GLY A 153 -13.70 -8.49 4.53
N LEU A 154 -13.84 -7.96 3.31
CA LEU A 154 -14.59 -8.63 2.22
C LEU A 154 -13.91 -9.91 1.78
N ILE A 155 -12.57 -9.90 1.67
CA ILE A 155 -11.78 -11.08 1.31
C ILE A 155 -11.89 -12.16 2.38
N GLU A 156 -11.85 -11.76 3.65
CA GLU A 156 -12.00 -12.69 4.77
C GLU A 156 -13.47 -13.08 5.04
N LYS A 157 -14.42 -12.52 4.28
CA LYS A 157 -15.87 -12.76 4.41
C LYS A 157 -16.39 -12.56 5.84
N ASN A 158 -15.86 -11.56 6.54
CA ASN A 158 -16.21 -11.30 7.93
C ASN A 158 -16.74 -9.87 8.08
N ILE A 159 -18.04 -9.75 8.40
CA ILE A 159 -18.75 -8.46 8.52
C ILE A 159 -18.11 -7.55 9.57
N ASN A 160 -17.68 -8.09 10.72
CA ASN A 160 -17.04 -7.29 11.76
C ASN A 160 -15.71 -6.70 11.26
N LYS A 161 -14.93 -7.47 10.51
CA LYS A 161 -13.68 -6.99 9.89
C LYS A 161 -13.96 -5.99 8.76
N VAL A 162 -15.07 -6.13 8.03
CA VAL A 162 -15.52 -5.12 7.05
C VAL A 162 -15.83 -3.81 7.76
N ILE A 163 -16.67 -3.83 8.81
CA ILE A 163 -17.06 -2.61 9.54
C ILE A 163 -15.84 -1.91 10.13
N VAL A 164 -14.98 -2.67 10.81
CA VAL A 164 -13.75 -2.13 11.41
C VAL A 164 -12.82 -1.55 10.33
N GLY A 165 -12.67 -2.25 9.20
CA GLY A 165 -11.91 -1.75 8.05
C GLY A 165 -12.49 -0.48 7.45
N VAL A 166 -13.82 -0.42 7.27
CA VAL A 166 -14.53 0.77 6.76
C VAL A 166 -14.33 1.98 7.68
N VAL A 167 -14.50 1.81 8.98
CA VAL A 167 -14.32 2.90 9.96
C VAL A 167 -12.87 3.38 9.97
N ALA A 168 -11.91 2.46 10.01
CA ALA A 168 -10.48 2.79 9.97
C ALA A 168 -10.10 3.49 8.66
N GLY A 169 -10.62 3.00 7.55
CA GLY A 169 -10.43 3.60 6.23
C GLY A 169 -11.02 5.00 6.14
N PHE A 170 -12.23 5.20 6.65
CA PHE A 170 -12.86 6.52 6.72
C PHE A 170 -12.01 7.50 7.53
N ILE A 171 -11.56 7.11 8.73
CA ILE A 171 -10.74 7.96 9.60
C ILE A 171 -9.38 8.25 8.96
N GLY A 172 -8.69 7.22 8.45
CA GLY A 172 -7.40 7.37 7.79
C GLY A 172 -7.49 8.24 6.53
N GLY A 173 -8.58 8.07 5.76
CA GLY A 173 -8.89 8.89 4.61
C GLY A 173 -9.17 10.34 4.97
N ALA A 174 -9.93 10.59 6.04
CA ALA A 174 -10.20 11.94 6.54
C ALA A 174 -8.91 12.66 6.95
N ILE A 175 -8.10 12.00 7.79
CA ILE A 175 -6.83 12.55 8.29
C ILE A 175 -5.88 12.80 7.12
N GLY A 176 -5.73 11.81 6.23
CA GLY A 176 -4.85 11.92 5.07
C GLY A 176 -5.29 13.04 4.13
N GLY A 177 -6.59 13.10 3.79
CA GLY A 177 -7.17 14.13 2.93
C GLY A 177 -7.01 15.53 3.49
N GLY A 178 -7.29 15.72 4.78
CA GLY A 178 -7.16 17.01 5.46
C GLY A 178 -5.71 17.48 5.58
N LEU A 179 -4.81 16.60 6.04
CA LEU A 179 -3.38 16.94 6.17
C LEU A 179 -2.72 17.16 4.80
N GLY A 180 -3.02 16.31 3.82
CA GLY A 180 -2.44 16.41 2.48
C GLY A 180 -2.88 17.68 1.76
N SER A 181 -4.16 18.01 1.83
CA SER A 181 -4.70 19.25 1.25
C SER A 181 -4.25 20.51 2.00
N GLY A 182 -4.15 20.45 3.33
CA GLY A 182 -3.61 21.54 4.15
C GLY A 182 -2.14 21.82 3.79
N LEU A 183 -1.31 20.78 3.72
CA LEU A 183 0.08 20.88 3.29
C LEU A 183 0.20 21.42 1.87
N TYR A 184 -0.65 20.97 0.95
CA TYR A 184 -0.69 21.49 -0.42
C TYR A 184 -0.96 23.00 -0.44
N VAL A 185 -2.00 23.47 0.26
CA VAL A 185 -2.35 24.90 0.31
C VAL A 185 -1.22 25.72 0.92
N SER A 186 -0.65 25.27 2.05
CA SER A 186 0.46 25.99 2.70
C SER A 186 1.68 26.11 1.78
N LEU A 187 2.10 25.00 1.16
CA LEU A 187 3.28 25.02 0.28
C LEU A 187 3.05 25.84 -0.99
N VAL A 188 1.83 25.84 -1.55
CA VAL A 188 1.52 26.64 -2.74
C VAL A 188 1.48 28.13 -2.41
N LEU A 189 0.96 28.53 -1.24
CA LEU A 189 0.91 29.94 -0.83
C LEU A 189 2.29 30.51 -0.52
N ASP A 190 3.18 29.72 0.09
CA ASP A 190 4.54 30.16 0.44
C ASP A 190 5.46 30.32 -0.78
N ILE A 191 5.16 29.62 -1.88
CA ILE A 191 5.99 29.66 -3.08
C ILE A 191 5.39 30.69 -4.06
N SER A 192 5.94 31.90 -4.04
CA SER A 192 5.47 33.03 -4.85
C SER A 192 5.51 32.80 -6.37
N ARG A 193 6.39 31.92 -6.87
CA ARG A 193 6.46 31.46 -8.28
C ARG A 193 7.06 30.05 -8.37
N PRO A 194 6.28 28.98 -8.19
CA PRO A 194 6.83 27.64 -8.28
C PRO A 194 7.21 27.36 -9.72
N ASN A 195 8.47 26.98 -9.95
CA ASN A 195 8.83 26.37 -11.23
C ASN A 195 8.02 25.07 -11.40
N TRP A 196 7.96 24.56 -12.63
CA TRP A 196 7.14 23.39 -12.94
C TRP A 196 7.47 22.19 -12.04
N ILE A 197 8.76 21.94 -11.80
CA ILE A 197 9.25 20.81 -10.99
C ILE A 197 8.76 20.94 -9.54
N THR A 198 8.92 22.11 -8.94
CA THR A 198 8.50 22.38 -7.56
C THR A 198 6.99 22.16 -7.39
N ALA A 199 6.18 22.65 -8.34
CA ALA A 199 4.73 22.41 -8.29
C ALA A 199 4.39 20.91 -8.31
N ARG A 200 5.08 20.11 -9.15
CA ARG A 200 4.88 18.65 -9.19
C ARG A 200 5.30 17.97 -7.89
N PHE A 201 6.41 18.41 -7.28
CA PHE A 201 6.85 17.88 -6.00
C PHE A 201 5.85 18.18 -4.89
N VAL A 202 5.32 19.39 -4.82
CA VAL A 202 4.29 19.77 -3.83
C VAL A 202 3.05 18.89 -3.96
N GLU A 203 2.56 18.70 -5.18
CA GLU A 203 1.42 17.82 -5.46
C GLU A 203 1.71 16.35 -5.10
N ALA A 204 2.90 15.85 -5.44
CA ALA A 204 3.32 14.48 -5.13
C ALA A 204 3.44 14.26 -3.61
N ILE A 205 4.00 15.22 -2.88
CA ILE A 205 4.11 15.17 -1.41
C ILE A 205 2.72 15.19 -0.77
N ALA A 206 1.78 16.00 -1.29
CA ALA A 206 0.41 15.98 -0.80
C ALA A 206 -0.23 14.58 -0.96
N GLY A 207 -0.08 13.94 -2.13
CA GLY A 207 -0.49 12.55 -2.34
C GLY A 207 0.22 11.57 -1.40
N ALA A 208 1.51 11.77 -1.16
CA ALA A 208 2.32 10.99 -0.22
C ALA A 208 1.75 11.04 1.20
N VAL A 209 1.36 12.22 1.67
CA VAL A 209 0.76 12.45 2.99
C VAL A 209 -0.60 11.77 3.09
N VAL A 210 -1.45 11.89 2.06
CA VAL A 210 -2.75 11.19 2.04
C VAL A 210 -2.54 9.69 2.18
N GLY A 211 -1.70 9.11 1.32
CA GLY A 211 -1.45 7.68 1.29
C GLY A 211 -0.80 7.14 2.57
N MET A 212 0.16 7.87 3.13
CA MET A 212 0.84 7.51 4.37
C MET A 212 -0.14 7.43 5.54
N ASN A 213 -0.97 8.46 5.74
CA ASN A 213 -1.91 8.52 6.86
C ASN A 213 -3.03 7.49 6.73
N LEU A 214 -3.59 7.32 5.53
CA LEU A 214 -4.59 6.29 5.26
C LEU A 214 -4.08 4.90 5.66
N TRP A 215 -2.90 4.54 5.15
CA TRP A 215 -2.32 3.22 5.40
C TRP A 215 -1.68 3.06 6.78
N PHE A 216 -1.34 4.15 7.46
CA PHE A 216 -0.97 4.11 8.86
C PHE A 216 -2.15 3.66 9.73
N VAL A 217 -3.31 4.30 9.57
CA VAL A 217 -4.53 3.96 10.33
C VAL A 217 -5.02 2.55 9.97
N LEU A 218 -5.12 2.23 8.67
CA LEU A 218 -5.48 0.89 8.22
C LEU A 218 -4.48 -0.16 8.71
N GLY A 219 -3.18 0.12 8.66
CA GLY A 219 -2.14 -0.80 9.11
C GLY A 219 -2.20 -1.08 10.61
N LEU A 220 -2.52 -0.05 11.41
CA LEU A 220 -2.71 -0.17 12.86
C LEU A 220 -3.93 -1.04 13.17
N VAL A 221 -5.08 -0.72 12.58
CA VAL A 221 -6.32 -1.47 12.81
C VAL A 221 -6.22 -2.89 12.28
N GLU A 222 -5.62 -3.09 11.12
CA GLU A 222 -5.44 -4.42 10.57
C GLU A 222 -4.56 -5.30 11.47
N LYS A 223 -3.50 -4.72 12.04
CA LYS A 223 -2.59 -5.46 12.92
C LYS A 223 -3.23 -5.82 14.26
N ILE A 224 -4.06 -4.93 14.81
CA ILE A 224 -4.65 -5.10 16.14
C ILE A 224 -5.94 -5.95 16.09
N TYR A 225 -6.80 -5.74 15.09
CA TYR A 225 -8.14 -6.32 15.07
C TYR A 225 -8.38 -7.34 13.95
N ILE A 226 -7.86 -7.09 12.75
CA ILE A 226 -8.20 -7.93 11.58
C ILE A 226 -7.32 -9.17 11.54
N PHE A 227 -6.04 -9.04 11.86
CA PHE A 227 -5.07 -10.15 11.83
C PHE A 227 -4.73 -10.73 13.19
N ASP A 228 -5.63 -10.61 14.17
CA ASP A 228 -5.50 -11.39 15.40
C ASP A 228 -5.74 -12.88 15.09
N ARG A 229 -4.64 -13.58 14.78
CA ARG A 229 -4.61 -14.97 14.31
C ARG A 229 -4.02 -15.86 15.39
N LYS A 230 -4.67 -17.00 15.66
CA LYS A 230 -4.15 -18.01 16.59
C LYS A 230 -2.73 -18.43 16.19
N GLN A 231 -1.82 -18.42 17.15
CA GLN A 231 -0.43 -18.84 16.94
C GLN A 231 -0.34 -20.36 17.04
N LEU A 232 0.17 -21.00 15.97
CA LEU A 232 0.54 -22.41 16.01
C LEU A 232 1.89 -22.54 16.69
N ARG A 233 1.90 -23.23 17.84
CA ARG A 233 3.12 -23.49 18.63
C ARG A 233 3.85 -24.73 18.11
N ASP A 234 3.12 -25.80 17.77
CA ASP A 234 3.72 -27.12 17.56
C ASP A 234 3.76 -27.61 16.10
N GLU A 235 3.04 -26.95 15.19
CA GLU A 235 3.01 -27.35 13.77
C GLU A 235 4.20 -26.82 12.94
N THR A 236 4.64 -27.59 11.93
CA THR A 236 5.74 -27.25 10.99
C THR A 236 5.23 -26.62 9.70
N GLU A 237 3.92 -26.61 9.48
CA GLU A 237 3.26 -26.14 8.28
C GLU A 237 1.86 -25.61 8.60
N LYS A 238 1.27 -24.80 7.71
CA LYS A 238 -0.09 -24.29 7.86
C LYS A 238 -1.03 -25.05 6.93
N ILE A 239 -2.00 -25.74 7.51
CA ILE A 239 -3.06 -26.41 6.76
C ILE A 239 -4.17 -25.40 6.46
N CYS A 240 -4.66 -25.38 5.22
CA CYS A 240 -5.77 -24.52 4.84
C CYS A 240 -7.11 -25.14 5.25
N ASP A 241 -7.88 -24.46 6.12
CA ASP A 241 -9.20 -24.91 6.60
C ASP A 241 -10.24 -25.19 5.50
N PHE A 242 -9.99 -24.71 4.27
CA PHE A 242 -10.93 -24.86 3.16
C PHE A 242 -10.57 -25.96 2.18
N CYS A 243 -9.29 -26.07 1.81
CA CYS A 243 -8.84 -27.02 0.77
C CYS A 243 -7.83 -28.04 1.28
N ASN A 244 -7.52 -28.02 2.58
CA ASN A 244 -6.55 -28.87 3.26
C ASN A 244 -5.14 -28.87 2.65
N ALA A 245 -4.83 -27.88 1.79
CA ALA A 245 -3.50 -27.77 1.21
C ALA A 245 -2.48 -27.31 2.26
N HIS A 246 -1.28 -27.89 2.18
CA HIS A 246 -0.15 -27.62 3.06
C HIS A 246 0.64 -26.39 2.57
N ASN A 247 0.80 -25.40 3.45
CA ASN A 247 1.44 -24.12 3.16
C ASN A 247 2.62 -23.86 4.08
N SER A 248 3.60 -23.11 3.59
CA SER A 248 4.75 -22.69 4.42
C SER A 248 4.30 -21.85 5.62
N LEU A 249 5.04 -21.92 6.72
CA LEU A 249 4.80 -21.10 7.93
C LEU A 249 4.82 -19.58 7.65
N LYS A 250 5.54 -19.15 6.60
CA LYS A 250 5.60 -17.75 6.15
C LYS A 250 4.37 -17.31 5.33
N ALA A 251 3.53 -18.25 4.88
CA ALA A 251 2.39 -17.94 4.02
C ALA A 251 1.24 -17.26 4.79
N TRP A 252 0.66 -16.22 4.17
CA TRP A 252 -0.54 -15.53 4.64
C TRP A 252 -1.82 -16.02 3.97
N TYR A 253 -1.68 -16.55 2.75
CA TYR A 253 -2.74 -17.09 1.91
C TYR A 253 -2.39 -18.50 1.47
N CYS A 254 -3.42 -19.32 1.21
CA CYS A 254 -3.24 -20.66 0.70
C CYS A 254 -2.74 -20.64 -0.75
N LYS A 255 -1.69 -21.41 -1.05
CA LYS A 255 -1.10 -21.52 -2.39
C LYS A 255 -2.05 -22.12 -3.43
N ASN A 256 -2.99 -22.98 -3.00
CA ASN A 256 -3.93 -23.66 -3.91
C ASN A 256 -5.21 -22.84 -4.11
N CYS A 257 -5.87 -22.43 -3.03
CA CYS A 257 -7.20 -21.81 -3.12
C CYS A 257 -7.21 -20.29 -2.88
N GLY A 258 -6.07 -19.67 -2.57
CA GLY A 258 -5.95 -18.23 -2.36
C GLY A 258 -6.62 -17.68 -1.10
N LYS A 259 -7.28 -18.51 -0.28
CA LYS A 259 -7.92 -18.06 0.97
C LYS A 259 -6.91 -17.69 2.05
N ALA A 260 -7.25 -16.70 2.88
CA ALA A 260 -6.44 -16.29 4.02
C ALA A 260 -6.33 -17.43 5.06
N LEU A 261 -5.10 -17.74 5.47
CA LEU A 261 -4.82 -18.75 6.50
C LEU A 261 -5.07 -18.14 7.89
N GLN A 262 -5.97 -18.69 8.69
CA GLN A 262 -6.37 -18.12 10.00
C GLN A 262 -5.32 -18.29 11.12
N VAL A 263 -4.20 -18.94 10.79
CA VAL A 263 -3.13 -19.27 11.73
C VAL A 263 -1.84 -18.51 11.41
N SER A 264 -1.15 -18.07 12.47
CA SER A 264 0.19 -17.49 12.39
C SER A 264 1.24 -18.46 12.95
N ALA A 265 2.44 -18.46 12.37
CA ALA A 265 3.55 -19.25 12.90
C ALA A 265 4.13 -18.54 14.12
N SER A 266 4.56 -19.30 15.14
CA SER A 266 5.33 -18.72 16.24
C SER A 266 6.62 -18.07 15.71
N VAL A 267 7.01 -16.94 16.32
CA VAL A 267 8.25 -16.21 15.94
C VAL A 267 9.46 -17.14 16.03
N GLU A 268 9.40 -18.11 16.94
CA GLU A 268 10.44 -19.11 17.20
C GLU A 268 10.71 -20.05 16.02
N LYS A 269 9.68 -20.32 15.21
CA LYS A 269 9.79 -21.20 14.02
C LYS A 269 10.06 -20.45 12.73
N LEU A 270 10.03 -19.12 12.75
CA LEU A 270 10.41 -18.31 11.61
C LEU A 270 11.93 -18.19 11.58
N LYS A 271 12.59 -18.97 10.72
CA LYS A 271 14.05 -18.90 10.50
C LYS A 271 14.45 -17.44 10.19
N ILE A 272 15.09 -16.77 11.16
CA ILE A 272 15.59 -15.40 11.01
C ILE A 272 16.92 -15.50 10.29
N THR A 273 16.97 -15.00 9.06
CA THR A 273 18.17 -15.03 8.24
C THR A 273 19.10 -13.88 8.64
N PRO A 274 20.43 -14.07 8.62
CA PRO A 274 21.38 -12.98 8.89
C PRO A 274 21.30 -11.88 7.81
N TYR A 275 20.76 -12.20 6.63
CA TYR A 275 20.63 -11.31 5.48
C TYR A 275 19.33 -10.50 5.45
N ARG A 276 18.74 -10.20 6.60
CA ARG A 276 17.44 -9.51 6.72
C ARG A 276 17.37 -8.18 5.96
N SER A 277 18.46 -7.43 5.89
CA SER A 277 18.52 -6.16 5.14
C SER A 277 18.41 -6.39 3.63
N LEU A 278 19.08 -7.41 3.09
CA LEU A 278 18.97 -7.79 1.68
C LEU A 278 17.58 -8.32 1.35
N GLU A 279 16.96 -9.09 2.24
CA GLU A 279 15.57 -9.55 2.08
C GLU A 279 14.59 -8.36 2.01
N ARG A 280 14.81 -7.30 2.81
CA ARG A 280 14.00 -6.06 2.73
C ARG A 280 14.19 -5.34 1.39
N ILE A 281 15.43 -5.26 0.90
CA ILE A 281 15.73 -4.63 -0.39
C ILE A 281 15.08 -5.43 -1.54
N ALA A 282 15.20 -6.76 -1.53
CA ALA A 282 14.55 -7.61 -2.52
C ALA A 282 13.02 -7.41 -2.51
N ASN A 283 12.40 -7.36 -1.35
CA ASN A 283 10.96 -7.10 -1.22
C ASN A 283 10.57 -5.70 -1.71
N ALA A 284 11.41 -4.68 -1.50
CA ALA A 284 11.17 -3.34 -2.02
C ALA A 284 11.20 -3.32 -3.56
N PHE A 285 12.19 -3.95 -4.19
CA PHE A 285 12.23 -4.09 -5.65
C PHE A 285 11.00 -4.80 -6.21
N LYS A 286 10.54 -5.86 -5.53
CA LYS A 286 9.32 -6.58 -5.91
C LYS A 286 8.06 -5.72 -5.78
N PHE A 287 7.96 -4.92 -4.70
CA PHE A 287 6.87 -3.97 -4.52
C PHE A 287 6.85 -2.92 -5.64
N ILE A 288 8.01 -2.31 -5.95
CA ILE A 288 8.14 -1.30 -7.02
C ILE A 288 7.85 -1.92 -8.39
N SER A 289 8.29 -3.16 -8.64
CA SER A 289 7.98 -3.90 -9.88
C SER A 289 6.47 -4.03 -10.11
N TRP A 290 5.73 -4.42 -9.06
CA TRP A 290 4.28 -4.54 -9.10
C TRP A 290 3.59 -3.19 -9.28
N LEU A 291 4.03 -2.18 -8.52
CA LEU A 291 3.49 -0.84 -8.58
C LEU A 291 3.72 -0.20 -9.97
N SER A 292 4.89 -0.45 -10.56
CA SER A 292 5.24 -0.05 -11.93
C SER A 292 4.36 -0.75 -12.97
N ALA A 293 4.08 -2.04 -12.81
CA ALA A 293 3.18 -2.77 -13.72
C ALA A 293 1.75 -2.19 -13.66
N VAL A 294 1.21 -2.00 -12.45
CA VAL A 294 -0.12 -1.38 -12.26
C VAL A 294 -0.15 0.02 -12.88
N ALA A 295 0.87 0.84 -12.61
CA ALA A 295 0.98 2.17 -13.17
C ALA A 295 1.05 2.20 -14.68
N GLY A 296 1.83 1.30 -15.26
CA GLY A 296 1.98 1.22 -16.69
C GLY A 296 0.72 0.74 -17.39
N VAL A 297 -0.03 -0.20 -16.82
CA VAL A 297 -1.34 -0.61 -17.39
C VAL A 297 -2.29 0.59 -17.45
N VAL A 298 -2.42 1.34 -16.34
CA VAL A 298 -3.27 2.55 -16.29
C VAL A 298 -2.79 3.59 -17.31
N LEU A 299 -1.48 3.87 -17.36
CA LEU A 299 -0.89 4.84 -18.27
C LEU A 299 -1.08 4.47 -19.75
N VAL A 300 -0.88 3.19 -20.10
CA VAL A 300 -1.04 2.67 -21.47
C VAL A 300 -2.47 2.83 -21.95
N ILE A 301 -3.46 2.49 -21.11
CA ILE A 301 -4.88 2.64 -21.44
C ILE A 301 -5.23 4.10 -21.67
N ILE A 302 -4.76 4.99 -20.78
CA ILE A 302 -4.97 6.43 -20.89
C ILE A 302 -4.42 6.98 -22.21
N ILE A 303 -3.14 6.69 -22.50
CA ILE A 303 -2.47 7.16 -23.71
C ILE A 303 -3.13 6.58 -24.96
N PHE A 304 -3.54 5.32 -24.91
CA PHE A 304 -4.27 4.67 -26.01
C PHE A 304 -5.54 5.43 -26.35
N ILE A 305 -6.42 5.65 -25.36
CA ILE A 305 -7.70 6.33 -25.55
C ILE A 305 -7.47 7.75 -26.08
N PHE A 306 -6.51 8.48 -25.50
CA PHE A 306 -6.20 9.85 -25.91
C PHE A 306 -5.71 9.93 -27.37
N LEU A 307 -4.80 9.04 -27.76
CA LEU A 307 -4.23 9.03 -29.11
C LEU A 307 -5.22 8.47 -30.14
N LEU A 308 -6.15 7.59 -29.73
CA LEU A 308 -7.12 6.97 -30.62
C LEU A 308 -7.94 8.00 -31.41
N PHE A 309 -8.33 9.10 -30.75
CA PHE A 309 -9.09 10.18 -31.37
C PHE A 309 -8.25 11.11 -32.26
N LYS A 310 -6.92 11.03 -32.18
CA LYS A 310 -6.01 11.83 -33.01
C LYS A 310 -5.52 11.07 -34.23
N ASN A 311 -5.02 9.85 -34.00
CA ASN A 311 -4.54 8.97 -35.06
C ASN A 311 -4.53 7.52 -34.55
N PRO A 312 -5.37 6.63 -35.10
CA PRO A 312 -5.53 5.27 -34.58
C PRO A 312 -4.27 4.42 -34.73
N PHE A 313 -3.52 4.57 -35.83
CA PHE A 313 -2.28 3.83 -36.04
C PHE A 313 -1.19 4.26 -35.05
N PHE A 314 -1.06 5.57 -34.83
CA PHE A 314 -0.12 6.10 -33.85
C PHE A 314 -0.49 5.69 -32.42
N ALA A 315 -1.79 5.66 -32.09
CA ALA A 315 -2.28 5.20 -30.79
C ALA A 315 -1.86 3.76 -30.49
N VAL A 316 -2.11 2.84 -31.43
CA VAL A 316 -1.73 1.43 -31.28
C VAL A 316 -0.22 1.29 -31.12
N PHE A 317 0.57 1.95 -31.98
CA PHE A 317 2.02 1.84 -31.95
C PHE A 317 2.63 2.36 -30.64
N VAL A 318 2.24 3.57 -30.21
CA VAL A 318 2.76 4.18 -28.97
C VAL A 318 2.34 3.39 -27.74
N SER A 319 1.09 2.93 -27.68
CA SER A 319 0.60 2.15 -26.54
C SER A 319 1.28 0.79 -26.43
N ILE A 320 1.55 0.11 -27.55
CA ILE A 320 2.34 -1.14 -27.55
C ILE A 320 3.77 -0.87 -27.09
N ALA A 321 4.44 0.15 -27.65
CA ALA A 321 5.81 0.50 -27.28
C ALA A 321 5.92 0.83 -25.78
N LEU A 322 4.95 1.57 -25.24
CA LEU A 322 4.90 1.91 -23.82
C LEU A 322 4.60 0.68 -22.95
N ALA A 323 3.69 -0.19 -23.37
CA ALA A 323 3.42 -1.43 -22.65
C ALA A 323 4.65 -2.33 -22.57
N ILE A 324 5.42 -2.43 -23.67
CA ILE A 324 6.69 -3.15 -23.70
C ILE A 324 7.70 -2.49 -22.75
N LEU A 325 7.84 -1.16 -22.76
CA LEU A 325 8.75 -0.45 -21.86
C LEU A 325 8.40 -0.68 -20.38
N VAL A 326 7.12 -0.57 -20.03
CA VAL A 326 6.61 -0.88 -18.67
C VAL A 326 6.93 -2.31 -18.29
N TYR A 327 6.67 -3.25 -19.19
CA TYR A 327 6.96 -4.66 -18.95
C TYR A 327 8.46 -4.89 -18.70
N ILE A 328 9.34 -4.30 -19.51
CA ILE A 328 10.79 -4.36 -19.33
C ILE A 328 11.19 -3.82 -17.95
N ILE A 329 10.69 -2.64 -17.56
CA ILE A 329 10.99 -2.06 -16.23
C ILE A 329 10.53 -2.99 -15.11
N SER A 330 9.30 -3.50 -15.19
CA SER A 330 8.73 -4.41 -14.19
C SER A 330 9.55 -5.70 -14.08
N VAL A 331 9.94 -6.30 -15.21
CA VAL A 331 10.78 -7.50 -15.29
C VAL A 331 12.17 -7.25 -14.74
N LEU A 332 12.83 -6.13 -15.07
CA LEU A 332 14.15 -5.79 -14.54
C LEU A 332 14.13 -5.64 -13.01
N LEU A 333 13.11 -4.98 -12.47
CA LEU A 333 12.94 -4.82 -11.03
C LEU A 333 12.68 -6.18 -10.34
N ASN A 334 11.83 -7.02 -10.93
CA ASN A 334 11.58 -8.37 -10.40
C ASN A 334 12.82 -9.27 -10.50
N GLY A 335 13.54 -9.22 -11.62
CA GLY A 335 14.78 -9.96 -11.82
C GLY A 335 15.84 -9.56 -10.79
N THR A 336 15.96 -8.27 -10.48
CA THR A 336 16.86 -7.77 -9.43
C THR A 336 16.47 -8.34 -8.06
N SER A 337 15.18 -8.39 -7.73
CA SER A 337 14.66 -9.02 -6.51
C SER A 337 15.01 -10.52 -6.43
N GLU A 338 14.86 -11.24 -7.54
CA GLU A 338 15.16 -12.67 -7.62
C GLU A 338 16.66 -12.97 -7.50
N VAL A 339 17.52 -12.16 -8.11
CA VAL A 339 18.98 -12.29 -7.99
C VAL A 339 19.41 -12.11 -6.54
N ILE A 340 18.93 -11.07 -5.86
CA ILE A 340 19.22 -10.85 -4.43
C ILE A 340 18.72 -12.04 -3.59
N THR A 341 17.52 -12.54 -3.87
CA THR A 341 16.94 -13.68 -3.15
C THR A 341 17.74 -14.98 -3.37
N LYS A 342 18.21 -15.24 -4.59
CA LYS A 342 19.07 -16.39 -4.89
C LYS A 342 20.44 -16.25 -4.21
N PHE A 343 21.03 -15.06 -4.22
CA PHE A 343 22.28 -14.79 -3.53
C PHE A 343 22.18 -15.08 -2.02
N ILE A 344 21.09 -14.65 -1.37
CA ILE A 344 20.82 -14.96 0.04
C ILE A 344 20.76 -16.48 0.26
N LYS A 345 20.04 -17.23 -0.60
CA LYS A 345 19.92 -18.69 -0.47
C LYS A 345 21.24 -19.41 -0.63
N LEU A 346 22.09 -18.99 -1.57
CA LEU A 346 23.42 -19.58 -1.77
C LEU A 346 24.29 -19.37 -0.52
N ARG A 347 24.28 -18.15 0.02
CA ARG A 347 25.01 -17.81 1.24
C ARG A 347 24.47 -18.45 2.53
N GLU A 348 23.30 -19.06 2.50
CA GLU A 348 22.75 -19.84 3.61
C GLU A 348 23.12 -21.33 3.53
N LEU A 349 23.61 -21.79 2.37
CA LEU A 349 24.08 -23.16 2.14
C LEU A 349 25.58 -23.31 2.40
N GLU A 350 26.33 -22.20 2.32
CA GLU A 350 27.74 -22.07 2.73
C GLU A 350 27.89 -22.03 4.26
#